data_AF-A0A4Q4KMC8-F1
#
_entry.id   AF-A0A4Q4KMC8-F1
#
_cell.length_a   1.000
_cell.length_b   1.000
_cell.length_c   1.000
_cell.angle_alpha   90.00
_cell.angle_beta   90.00
_cell.angle_gamma   90.00
#
_symmetry.space_group_name_H-M   'P 1'
#
loop_
_entity.id
_entity.type
_entity.pdbx_description
1 polymer ?
#
loop_
_entity_poly.entity_id
_entity_poly.type
_entity_poly.pdbx_seq_one_letter_code
_entity_poly.pdbx_strand_id
1 'polypeptide(L)'
;MEGQFDKLKIQLEQQEWPSLYLFKFISPSDNHKIALITNMFDEVSDITIRPSSKGKYTSISVKEIMMSADKVIEFYEEAAKIDGVIIL
;
A
#
# COMPACT_ATOMS: atom_id res chain seq x y z
N MET A 1 -6.66 -22.25 5.90
CA MET A 1 -7.44 -21.01 5.79
C MET A 1 -6.65 -20.14 4.84
N GLU A 2 -7.16 -19.84 3.66
CA GLU A 2 -6.44 -18.97 2.71
C GLU A 2 -6.49 -17.54 3.23
N GLY A 3 -5.33 -16.91 3.40
CA GLY A 3 -5.20 -15.48 3.69
C GLY A 3 -5.66 -14.65 2.49
N GLN A 4 -6.14 -13.43 2.76
CA GLN A 4 -6.72 -12.53 1.75
C GLN A 4 -5.76 -12.26 0.56
N PHE A 5 -4.45 -12.39 0.78
CA PHE A 5 -3.41 -12.09 -0.22
C PHE A 5 -2.55 -13.30 -0.63
N ASP A 6 -2.95 -14.54 -0.30
CA ASP A 6 -2.11 -15.73 -0.56
C ASP A 6 -1.72 -15.89 -2.03
N LYS A 7 -2.66 -15.63 -2.95
CA LYS A 7 -2.39 -15.68 -4.40
C LYS A 7 -1.37 -14.63 -4.83
N LEU A 8 -1.46 -13.42 -4.26
CA LEU A 8 -0.53 -12.34 -4.53
C LEU A 8 0.85 -12.68 -3.97
N LYS A 9 0.92 -13.25 -2.76
CA LYS A 9 2.17 -13.69 -2.15
C LYS A 9 2.92 -14.68 -3.05
N ILE A 10 2.25 -15.70 -3.56
CA ILE A 10 2.84 -16.69 -4.48
C ILE A 10 3.40 -16.02 -5.74
N GLN A 11 2.74 -14.98 -6.25
CA GLN A 11 3.23 -14.22 -7.41
C GLN A 11 4.46 -13.35 -7.07
N LEU A 12 4.49 -12.76 -5.88
CA LEU A 12 5.59 -11.94 -5.40
C LEU A 12 6.83 -12.77 -5.03
N GLU A 13 6.65 -14.00 -4.55
CA GLU A 13 7.73 -14.95 -4.24
C GLU A 13 8.51 -15.39 -5.49
N GLN A 14 7.95 -15.20 -6.69
CA GLN A 14 8.63 -15.48 -7.96
C GLN A 14 9.54 -14.33 -8.42
N GLN A 15 9.58 -13.21 -7.69
CA GLN A 15 10.41 -12.05 -7.99
C GLN A 15 11.72 -12.08 -7.20
N GLU A 16 12.72 -11.33 -7.69
CA GLU A 16 13.96 -11.11 -6.96
C GLU A 16 13.80 -9.98 -5.93
N TRP A 17 14.40 -10.18 -4.75
CA TRP A 17 14.38 -9.23 -3.64
C TRP A 17 15.81 -9.04 -3.10
N PRO A 18 16.18 -7.86 -2.56
CA PRO A 18 15.34 -6.67 -2.40
C PRO A 18 15.04 -5.98 -3.73
N SER A 19 13.87 -5.34 -3.82
CA SER A 19 13.41 -4.68 -5.04
C SER A 19 12.61 -3.43 -4.73
N LEU A 20 12.66 -2.45 -5.65
CA LEU A 20 11.83 -1.26 -5.57
C LEU A 20 10.38 -1.64 -5.87
N TYR A 21 9.52 -1.53 -4.86
CA TYR A 21 8.10 -1.85 -4.96
C TYR A 21 7.26 -0.58 -4.98
N LEU A 22 6.21 -0.55 -5.80
CA LEU A 22 5.26 0.55 -5.88
C LEU A 22 3.93 0.10 -5.26
N PHE A 23 3.63 0.61 -4.08
CA PHE A 23 2.31 0.48 -3.47
C PHE A 23 1.36 1.51 -4.05
N LYS A 24 0.09 1.12 -4.20
CA LYS A 24 -0.96 2.04 -4.61
C LYS A 24 -2.22 1.82 -3.79
N PHE A 25 -2.68 2.92 -3.19
CA PHE A 25 -3.88 2.96 -2.37
C PHE A 25 -4.83 4.04 -2.89
N ILE A 26 -6.13 3.81 -2.69
CA ILE A 26 -7.17 4.82 -2.86
C ILE A 26 -7.95 4.90 -1.56
N SER A 27 -7.98 6.08 -0.96
CA SER A 27 -8.76 6.37 0.24
C SER A 27 -9.83 7.42 -0.09
N PRO A 28 -10.96 7.49 0.64
CA PRO A 28 -11.72 8.73 0.75
C PRO A 28 -10.77 9.90 1.05
N SER A 29 -11.09 11.10 0.57
CA SER A 29 -10.31 12.32 0.86
C SER A 29 -10.52 12.77 2.31
N ASP A 30 -10.00 11.96 3.22
CA ASP A 30 -10.01 12.08 4.65
C ASP A 30 -8.57 12.09 5.13
N ASN A 31 -8.14 13.21 5.71
CA ASN A 31 -6.76 13.40 6.15
C ASN A 31 -6.33 12.37 7.20
N HIS A 32 -7.26 11.87 8.03
CA HIS A 32 -6.95 10.85 9.02
C HIS A 32 -6.56 9.53 8.33
N LYS A 33 -7.34 9.09 7.33
CA LYS A 33 -7.05 7.86 6.58
C LYS A 33 -5.77 7.97 5.76
N ILE A 34 -5.55 9.12 5.14
CA ILE A 34 -4.30 9.40 4.41
C ILE A 34 -3.10 9.29 5.36
N ALA A 35 -3.18 9.93 6.54
CA ALA A 35 -2.12 9.87 7.54
C ALA A 35 -1.86 8.44 8.06
N LEU A 36 -2.93 7.66 8.30
CA LEU A 36 -2.79 6.25 8.71
C LEU A 36 -2.00 5.44 7.67
N ILE A 37 -2.29 5.61 6.38
CA ILE A 37 -1.56 4.91 5.30
C ILE A 37 -0.11 5.40 5.24
N THR A 38 0.13 6.72 5.24
CA THR A 38 1.49 7.25 5.08
C THR A 38 2.39 6.91 6.27
N ASN A 39 1.84 6.84 7.48
CA ASN A 39 2.59 6.48 8.70
C ASN A 39 3.01 5.01 8.76
N MET A 40 2.53 4.16 7.85
CA MET A 40 3.00 2.78 7.75
C MET A 40 4.40 2.70 7.14
N PHE A 41 4.79 3.71 6.35
CA PHE A 41 6.05 3.76 5.60
C PHE A 41 7.06 4.68 6.28
N ASP A 42 8.34 4.45 5.98
CA ASP A 42 9.41 5.30 6.49
C ASP A 42 9.35 6.73 5.93
N GLU A 43 9.87 7.71 6.69
CA GLU A 43 9.90 9.12 6.26
C GLU A 43 10.73 9.35 4.98
N VAL A 44 11.63 8.41 4.65
CA VAL A 44 12.48 8.46 3.45
C VAL A 44 11.80 7.93 2.19
N SER A 45 10.61 7.34 2.32
CA SER A 45 9.88 6.73 1.19
C SER A 45 9.34 7.79 0.23
N ASP A 46 9.36 7.49 -1.07
CA ASP A 46 8.81 8.38 -2.09
C ASP A 46 7.28 8.25 -2.13
N ILE A 47 6.62 9.11 -1.34
CA ILE A 47 5.17 9.17 -1.19
C ILE A 47 4.59 10.28 -2.08
N THR A 48 3.71 9.90 -3.00
CA THR A 48 2.92 10.82 -3.82
C THR A 48 1.44 10.73 -3.45
N ILE A 49 0.85 11.87 -3.08
CA ILE A 49 -0.59 11.99 -2.75
C ILE A 49 -1.27 12.84 -3.82
N ARG A 50 -2.35 12.33 -4.42
CA ARG A 50 -3.11 13.04 -5.46
C ARG A 50 -4.62 12.94 -5.22
N PRO A 51 -5.28 14.06 -4.93
CA PRO A 51 -6.74 14.12 -4.93
C PRO A 51 -7.31 13.75 -6.30
N SER A 52 -8.44 13.04 -6.29
CA SER A 52 -9.22 12.76 -7.50
C SER A 52 -9.82 14.04 -8.08
N SER A 53 -10.16 14.03 -9.36
CA SER A 53 -10.75 15.17 -10.07
C SER A 53 -12.05 15.70 -9.44
N LYS A 54 -12.80 14.84 -8.75
CA LYS A 54 -14.04 15.18 -8.04
C LYS A 54 -13.85 15.41 -6.53
N GLY A 55 -12.62 15.30 -6.03
CA GLY A 55 -12.27 15.50 -4.62
C GLY A 55 -12.77 14.44 -3.63
N LYS A 56 -13.59 13.46 -4.06
CA LYS A 56 -14.14 12.42 -3.16
C LYS A 56 -13.09 11.42 -2.67
N TYR A 57 -12.13 11.08 -3.51
CA TYR A 57 -11.06 10.13 -3.21
C TYR A 57 -9.70 10.79 -3.39
N THR A 58 -8.70 10.20 -2.76
CA THR A 58 -7.29 10.53 -2.88
C THR A 58 -6.51 9.25 -3.17
N SER A 59 -5.70 9.30 -4.23
CA SER A 59 -4.73 8.25 -4.55
C SER A 59 -3.45 8.51 -3.77
N ILE A 60 -2.88 7.46 -3.20
CA ILE A 60 -1.61 7.48 -2.50
C ILE A 60 -0.73 6.44 -3.19
N SER A 61 0.46 6.85 -3.61
CA SER A 61 1.45 5.98 -4.22
C SER A 61 2.73 6.06 -3.41
N VAL A 62 3.29 4.90 -3.05
CA VAL A 62 4.51 4.83 -2.25
C VAL A 62 5.50 3.95 -2.97
N LYS A 63 6.72 4.46 -3.21
CA LYS A 63 7.82 3.65 -3.70
C LYS A 63 8.83 3.43 -2.58
N GLU A 64 9.12 2.17 -2.33
CA GLU A 64 10.04 1.76 -1.27
C GLU A 64 10.80 0.49 -1.65
N ILE A 65 12.03 0.35 -1.16
CA ILE A 65 12.80 -0.88 -1.32
C ILE A 65 12.26 -1.90 -0.31
N MET A 66 11.65 -2.96 -0.83
CA MET A 66 11.12 -4.03 -0.01
C MET A 66 12.10 -5.20 0.02
N MET A 67 12.23 -5.82 1.19
CA MET A 67 13.20 -6.91 1.42
C MET A 67 12.67 -8.29 1.06
N SER A 68 11.35 -8.48 1.02
CA SER A 68 10.72 -9.74 0.67
C SER A 68 9.24 -9.56 0.30
N ALA A 69 8.69 -10.58 -0.37
CA ALA A 69 7.26 -10.69 -0.62
C ALA A 69 6.43 -10.63 0.67
N ASP A 70 6.89 -11.28 1.75
CA ASP A 70 6.21 -11.23 3.06
C ASP A 70 6.03 -9.80 3.58
N LYS A 71 7.06 -8.97 3.45
CA LYS A 71 6.97 -7.57 3.87
C LYS A 71 5.91 -6.82 3.07
N VAL A 72 5.83 -7.02 1.76
CA VAL A 72 4.76 -6.43 0.94
C VAL A 72 3.36 -6.85 1.42
N ILE A 73 3.20 -8.14 1.75
CA ILE A 73 1.92 -8.66 2.26
C ILE A 73 1.57 -8.07 3.63
N GLU A 74 2.53 -7.97 4.56
CA GLU A 74 2.32 -7.32 5.86
C GLU A 74 1.74 -5.90 5.69
N PHE A 75 2.32 -5.10 4.77
CA PHE A 75 1.80 -3.76 4.46
C PHE A 75 0.37 -3.80 3.92
N TYR A 76 0.03 -4.73 3.04
CA TYR A 76 -1.34 -4.84 2.52
C TYR A 76 -2.35 -5.30 3.57
N GLU A 77 -1.96 -6.20 4.48
CA GLU A 77 -2.81 -6.63 5.58
C GLU A 77 -3.09 -5.50 6.57
N GLU A 78 -2.08 -4.69 6.92
CA GLU A 78 -2.27 -3.51 7.76
C GLU A 78 -3.15 -2.45 7.07
N ALA A 79 -2.92 -2.19 5.78
CA ALA A 79 -3.72 -1.23 5.02
C ALA A 79 -5.18 -1.67 4.86
N ALA A 80 -5.42 -2.98 4.72
CA ALA A 80 -6.77 -3.55 4.60
C ALA A 80 -7.62 -3.39 5.87
N LYS A 81 -7.00 -3.12 7.03
CA LYS A 81 -7.72 -2.82 8.27
C LYS A 81 -8.30 -1.40 8.28
N ILE A 82 -7.84 -0.53 7.39
CA ILE A 82 -8.30 0.86 7.31
C ILE A 82 -9.59 0.90 6.48
N ASP A 83 -10.71 1.20 7.14
CA ASP A 83 -12.02 1.21 6.49
C ASP A 83 -12.07 2.14 5.25
N GLY A 84 -12.65 1.64 4.17
CA GLY A 84 -12.81 2.36 2.91
C GLY A 84 -11.54 2.55 2.09
N VAL A 85 -10.39 2.02 2.53
CA VAL A 85 -9.16 2.01 1.71
C VAL A 85 -9.25 0.88 0.70
N ILE A 86 -8.91 1.21 -0.55
CA ILE A 86 -8.80 0.27 -1.66
C ILE A 86 -7.31 0.10 -1.96
N ILE A 87 -6.86 -1.15 -2.03
CA ILE A 87 -5.51 -1.54 -2.40
C ILE A 87 -5.53 -1.92 -3.89
N LEU A 88 -4.55 -1.44 -4.66
CA LEU A 88 -4.43 -1.66 -6.11
C LEU A 88 -3.18 -2.45 -6.50
#